data_AF-A0A1W6K0P0-F1
#
_entry.id   AF-A0A1W6K0P0-F1
#
_cell.length_a   1.000
_cell.length_b   1.000
_cell.length_c   1.000
_cell.angle_alpha   90.00
_cell.angle_beta   90.00
_cell.angle_gamma   90.00
#
_symmetry.space_group_name_H-M   'P 1'
#
loop_
_entity.id
_entity.type
_entity.pdbx_description
1 polymer ?
#
loop_
_entity_poly.entity_id
_entity_poly.type
_entity_poly.pdbx_seq_one_letter_code
_entity_poly.pdbx_strand_id
1 'polypeptide(L)'
;MTWKCPYCGYENSDDANFCINCGAKKPEMNQQPQSSVETQPTVASEENAQTMPEANPGEPIATASNNANAISDQSTGQPQEGQGIVAESQGQSSQGAAVEEQVQPVDQQEAQSTQQTVEQTNQPPAQQETASKYYILFIATPATALNKSKVPLDFDIFENISIGRSPENVIVIPDPEVSRRHAIISLEGGKLYIEDLNSTNGTYIYDGKIFNPVKGKIEIQAGSLIKLGNNTIIRLVTE
;
A
#
# COMPACT_ATOMS: atom_id res chain seq x y z
N MET A 1 9.00 19.31 -29.73
CA MET A 1 9.32 17.94 -29.24
C MET A 1 8.49 17.68 -27.99
N THR A 2 8.64 16.54 -27.33
CA THR A 2 7.98 16.25 -26.05
C THR A 2 8.98 15.71 -25.04
N TRP A 3 8.69 15.85 -23.74
CA TRP A 3 9.46 15.21 -22.67
C TRP A 3 8.55 14.44 -21.72
N LYS A 4 8.91 13.19 -21.47
CA LYS A 4 8.22 12.31 -20.52
C LYS A 4 8.67 12.64 -19.10
N CYS A 5 7.73 12.92 -18.21
CA CYS A 5 8.03 13.23 -16.81
C CYS A 5 8.58 11.98 -16.10
N PRO A 6 9.77 12.02 -15.48
CA PRO A 6 10.36 10.85 -14.82
C PRO A 6 9.60 10.42 -13.55
N TYR A 7 8.78 11.30 -12.98
CA TYR A 7 8.05 11.05 -11.73
C TYR A 7 6.67 10.39 -11.94
N CYS A 8 5.91 10.84 -12.95
CA CYS A 8 4.53 10.37 -13.20
C CYS A 8 4.34 9.69 -14.57
N GLY A 9 5.33 9.74 -15.47
CA GLY A 9 5.25 9.16 -16.81
C GLY A 9 4.39 9.94 -17.83
N TYR A 10 3.76 11.05 -17.43
CA TYR A 10 2.99 11.93 -18.33
C TYR A 10 3.91 12.60 -19.37
N GLU A 11 3.45 12.74 -20.61
CA GLU A 11 4.19 13.33 -21.71
C GLU A 11 3.83 14.81 -21.90
N ASN A 12 4.84 15.69 -21.79
CA ASN A 12 4.66 17.14 -21.76
C ASN A 12 5.26 17.77 -23.02
N SER A 13 4.74 18.93 -23.42
CA SER A 13 5.35 19.77 -24.47
C SER A 13 6.76 20.23 -24.08
N ASP A 14 7.65 20.48 -25.04
CA ASP A 14 9.06 20.80 -24.76
C ASP A 14 9.30 22.21 -24.21
N ASP A 15 8.37 23.13 -24.39
CA ASP A 15 8.33 24.44 -23.73
C ASP A 15 7.90 24.37 -22.25
N ALA A 16 7.22 23.29 -21.83
CA ALA A 16 6.72 23.15 -20.46
C ALA A 16 7.85 22.93 -19.45
N ASN A 17 8.17 23.96 -18.66
CA ASN A 17 9.17 23.92 -17.59
C ASN A 17 8.79 23.04 -16.38
N PHE A 18 7.53 22.66 -16.26
CA PHE A 18 6.98 21.80 -15.21
C PHE A 18 5.98 20.81 -15.81
N CYS A 19 5.83 19.63 -15.21
CA CYS A 19 4.88 18.63 -15.67
C CYS A 19 3.44 19.02 -15.28
N ILE A 20 2.56 19.19 -16.26
CA ILE A 20 1.17 19.61 -16.05
C ILE A 20 0.36 18.65 -15.16
N ASN A 21 0.73 17.36 -15.13
CA ASN A 21 0.04 16.32 -14.36
C ASN A 21 0.56 16.11 -12.93
N CYS A 22 1.72 16.65 -12.55
CA CYS A 22 2.28 16.44 -11.19
C CYS A 22 3.15 17.57 -10.64
N GLY A 23 3.27 18.71 -11.32
CA GLY A 23 4.04 19.88 -10.87
C GLY A 23 5.57 19.73 -10.91
N ALA A 24 6.12 18.53 -11.13
CA ALA A 24 7.57 18.31 -11.11
C ALA A 24 8.31 19.11 -12.22
N LYS A 25 9.41 19.79 -11.87
CA LYS A 25 10.23 20.55 -12.82
C LYS A 25 10.77 19.64 -13.93
N LYS A 26 10.84 20.16 -15.16
CA LYS A 26 11.56 19.55 -16.28
C LYS A 26 13.03 19.32 -15.89
N PRO A 27 13.57 18.09 -16.02
CA PRO A 27 14.98 17.84 -15.77
C PRO A 27 15.83 18.54 -16.84
N GLU A 28 16.81 19.32 -16.42
CA GLU A 28 17.78 19.95 -17.31
C GLU A 28 18.76 18.88 -17.81
N MET A 29 18.82 18.69 -19.13
CA MET A 29 19.73 17.72 -19.75
C MET A 29 21.15 18.27 -19.69
N ASN A 30 21.82 17.99 -18.57
CA ASN A 30 23.14 18.53 -18.27
C ASN A 30 24.15 18.19 -19.38
N GLN A 31 24.75 19.23 -19.95
CA GLN A 31 25.85 19.04 -20.89
C GLN A 31 27.05 18.45 -20.14
N GLN A 32 27.80 17.54 -20.76
CA GLN A 32 28.96 16.94 -20.13
C GLN A 32 29.94 18.04 -19.70
N PRO A 33 30.47 18.02 -18.45
CA PRO A 33 31.60 18.86 -18.11
C PRO A 33 32.77 18.45 -19.02
N GLN A 34 33.25 19.40 -19.82
CA GLN A 34 34.34 19.12 -20.75
C GLN A 34 35.62 18.82 -19.97
N SER A 35 36.33 17.77 -20.36
CA SER A 35 37.64 17.42 -19.78
C SER A 35 38.65 18.52 -20.09
N SER A 36 38.98 19.34 -19.09
CA SER A 36 40.06 20.33 -19.21
C SER A 36 41.39 19.62 -19.51
N VAL A 37 41.97 19.94 -20.67
CA VAL A 37 43.33 19.50 -21.02
C VAL A 37 44.32 20.39 -20.29
N GLU A 38 44.92 19.89 -19.20
CA GLU A 38 46.04 20.56 -18.55
C GLU A 38 47.36 19.91 -19.00
N THR A 39 48.17 20.68 -19.72
CA THR A 39 49.49 20.26 -20.23
C THR A 39 50.61 20.72 -19.30
N GLN A 40 51.36 19.76 -18.76
CA GLN A 40 52.64 20.00 -18.08
C GLN A 40 53.74 19.04 -18.61
N PRO A 41 55.03 19.40 -18.49
CA PRO A 41 56.03 18.99 -19.48
C PRO A 41 56.82 17.71 -19.15
N THR A 42 57.56 17.26 -20.17
CA THR A 42 58.45 16.08 -20.17
C THR A 42 59.66 16.21 -19.24
N VAL A 43 59.97 15.14 -18.53
CA VAL A 43 61.34 14.71 -18.18
C VAL A 43 61.50 13.22 -18.52
N ALA A 44 62.72 12.78 -18.79
CA ALA A 44 63.03 11.43 -19.31
C ALA A 44 63.75 10.55 -18.26
N SER A 45 64.42 9.48 -18.73
CA SER A 45 65.07 8.39 -17.97
C SER A 45 64.09 7.48 -17.20
N GLU A 46 64.20 6.14 -17.21
CA GLU A 46 65.27 5.27 -17.77
C GLU A 46 64.69 3.93 -18.29
N GLU A 47 65.44 3.24 -19.16
CA GLU A 47 65.13 1.89 -19.61
C GLU A 47 65.49 0.84 -18.54
N ASN A 48 64.63 -0.17 -18.36
CA ASN A 48 65.08 -1.56 -18.47
C ASN A 48 63.94 -2.44 -18.97
N ALA A 49 64.27 -3.55 -19.63
CA ALA A 49 63.34 -4.45 -20.31
C ALA A 49 63.39 -5.88 -19.75
N GLN A 50 62.61 -6.79 -20.38
CA GLN A 50 62.60 -8.25 -20.16
C GLN A 50 61.87 -8.69 -18.85
N THR A 51 61.03 -9.72 -18.82
CA THR A 51 60.65 -10.78 -19.80
C THR A 51 59.22 -11.28 -19.57
N MET A 52 58.55 -11.72 -20.65
CA MET A 52 57.53 -12.81 -20.62
C MET A 52 58.27 -14.14 -20.94
N PRO A 53 57.79 -15.35 -20.56
CA PRO A 53 56.51 -15.95 -20.97
C PRO A 53 55.77 -16.61 -19.76
N GLU A 54 54.74 -17.47 -19.86
CA GLU A 54 54.05 -18.06 -21.02
C GLU A 54 52.51 -18.15 -20.81
N ALA A 55 51.86 -19.32 -20.97
CA ALA A 55 50.40 -19.48 -20.96
C ALA A 55 49.93 -20.91 -20.54
N ASN A 56 48.60 -21.11 -20.60
CA ASN A 56 47.89 -22.41 -20.63
C ASN A 56 47.53 -23.03 -19.24
N PRO A 57 46.69 -24.11 -19.15
CA PRO A 57 45.31 -23.91 -18.68
C PRO A 57 44.86 -24.90 -17.58
N GLY A 58 43.63 -24.75 -17.08
CA GLY A 58 42.95 -25.84 -16.35
C GLY A 58 41.74 -25.46 -15.51
N GLU A 59 40.53 -25.73 -16.02
CA GLU A 59 39.45 -26.21 -15.15
C GLU A 59 39.70 -27.70 -14.82
N PRO A 60 39.10 -28.22 -13.73
CA PRO A 60 37.89 -29.00 -13.99
C PRO A 60 36.71 -28.65 -13.06
N ILE A 61 35.51 -28.71 -13.63
CA ILE A 61 34.23 -28.55 -12.94
C ILE A 61 33.96 -29.76 -12.02
N ALA A 62 33.48 -29.53 -10.81
CA ALA A 62 33.23 -30.59 -9.82
C ALA A 62 31.90 -31.34 -10.06
N THR A 63 31.94 -32.68 -9.94
CA THR A 63 30.81 -33.58 -10.22
C THR A 63 29.98 -33.92 -8.97
N ALA A 64 28.68 -33.63 -9.00
CA ALA A 64 27.61 -34.40 -8.33
C ALA A 64 26.23 -33.86 -8.82
N SER A 65 25.38 -34.58 -9.55
CA SER A 65 24.73 -35.90 -9.33
C SER A 65 23.41 -35.82 -8.57
N ASN A 66 22.32 -36.07 -9.33
CA ASN A 66 21.05 -36.69 -8.92
C ASN A 66 20.18 -35.90 -7.91
N ASN A 67 18.91 -35.64 -8.22
CA ASN A 67 17.95 -36.72 -8.47
C ASN A 67 16.91 -36.38 -9.55
N ALA A 68 16.42 -37.42 -10.24
CA ALA A 68 15.33 -37.31 -11.20
C ALA A 68 14.14 -38.11 -10.69
N ASN A 69 12.92 -37.61 -10.88
CA ASN A 69 11.72 -38.42 -10.78
C ASN A 69 10.70 -37.98 -11.83
N ALA A 70 10.52 -38.83 -12.85
CA ALA A 70 9.34 -38.84 -13.71
C ALA A 70 8.24 -39.68 -13.00
N ILE A 71 7.05 -40.00 -13.52
CA ILE A 71 6.49 -40.16 -14.88
C ILE A 71 5.01 -39.72 -14.83
N SER A 72 4.33 -39.72 -15.99
CA SER A 72 2.87 -39.67 -16.24
C SER A 72 2.27 -38.26 -16.47
N ASP A 73 1.41 -38.06 -17.48
CA ASP A 73 1.15 -38.90 -18.66
C ASP A 73 0.72 -38.10 -19.90
N GLN A 74 0.57 -38.79 -21.03
CA GLN A 74 0.17 -38.26 -22.33
C GLN A 74 -1.30 -37.84 -22.38
N SER A 75 -1.60 -36.75 -23.10
CA SER A 75 -2.41 -36.83 -24.34
C SER A 75 -2.52 -35.46 -25.03
N THR A 76 -2.58 -35.46 -26.36
CA THR A 76 -2.91 -34.29 -27.18
C THR A 76 -4.16 -34.58 -28.02
N GLY A 77 -5.13 -33.65 -28.01
CA GLY A 77 -6.35 -33.74 -28.80
C GLY A 77 -7.02 -32.38 -28.93
N GLN A 78 -7.48 -32.05 -30.15
CA GLN A 78 -8.07 -30.76 -30.51
C GLN A 78 -9.51 -30.94 -31.09
N PRO A 79 -10.24 -29.91 -31.55
CA PRO A 79 -11.63 -29.71 -31.17
C PRO A 79 -12.65 -30.17 -32.23
N GLN A 80 -13.93 -30.25 -31.84
CA GLN A 80 -15.07 -30.17 -32.77
C GLN A 80 -16.27 -29.40 -32.18
N GLU A 81 -17.11 -28.90 -33.08
CA GLU A 81 -18.31 -28.11 -32.81
C GLU A 81 -19.57 -29.01 -32.66
N GLY A 82 -20.66 -28.46 -32.11
CA GLY A 82 -21.96 -29.15 -32.02
C GLY A 82 -23.10 -28.20 -31.67
N GLN A 83 -24.26 -28.38 -32.32
CA GLN A 83 -25.43 -27.48 -32.20
C GLN A 83 -26.52 -28.09 -31.29
N GLY A 84 -27.30 -27.23 -30.63
CA GLY A 84 -28.26 -27.63 -29.60
C GLY A 84 -29.65 -28.06 -30.10
N ILE A 85 -30.52 -28.41 -29.15
CA ILE A 85 -31.97 -28.66 -29.34
C ILE A 85 -32.77 -28.19 -28.11
N VAL A 86 -34.09 -28.04 -28.30
CA VAL A 86 -35.08 -27.52 -27.33
C VAL A 86 -35.78 -28.63 -26.54
N ALA A 87 -36.41 -28.29 -25.40
CA ALA A 87 -37.70 -28.84 -24.94
C ALA A 87 -38.23 -28.15 -23.65
N GLU A 88 -39.54 -28.20 -23.43
CA GLU A 88 -40.26 -27.67 -22.25
C GLU A 88 -40.99 -28.79 -21.46
N SER A 89 -41.22 -28.59 -20.16
CA SER A 89 -42.35 -29.10 -19.33
C SER A 89 -42.13 -28.61 -17.89
N GLN A 90 -43.07 -28.06 -17.10
CA GLN A 90 -44.55 -28.10 -16.97
C GLN A 90 -45.14 -29.34 -16.25
N GLY A 91 -46.06 -29.08 -15.31
CA GLY A 91 -46.56 -29.97 -14.24
C GLY A 91 -46.25 -29.37 -12.85
N GLN A 92 -47.15 -28.91 -11.97
CA GLN A 92 -48.58 -29.20 -11.69
C GLN A 92 -48.86 -30.67 -11.34
N SER A 93 -49.64 -31.05 -10.31
CA SER A 93 -50.26 -30.34 -9.15
C SER A 93 -50.75 -31.42 -8.12
N SER A 94 -51.55 -31.27 -7.05
CA SER A 94 -52.42 -30.21 -6.46
C SER A 94 -52.88 -30.60 -5.02
N GLN A 95 -53.44 -29.67 -4.23
CA GLN A 95 -54.28 -29.90 -3.00
C GLN A 95 -53.52 -30.47 -1.77
N GLY A 96 -53.99 -30.42 -0.51
CA GLY A 96 -55.18 -29.88 0.20
C GLY A 96 -55.19 -30.47 1.64
N ALA A 97 -55.83 -29.97 2.71
CA ALA A 97 -56.81 -28.90 2.91
C ALA A 97 -56.65 -28.30 4.35
N ALA A 98 -57.58 -27.46 4.81
CA ALA A 98 -57.52 -26.75 6.11
C ALA A 98 -58.47 -27.31 7.20
N VAL A 99 -58.17 -27.02 8.47
CA VAL A 99 -59.12 -27.04 9.60
C VAL A 99 -58.79 -25.86 10.54
N GLU A 100 -59.81 -25.13 10.97
CA GLU A 100 -59.74 -24.11 12.04
C GLU A 100 -60.27 -24.71 13.35
N GLU A 101 -59.72 -24.32 14.51
CA GLU A 101 -60.52 -24.24 15.74
C GLU A 101 -59.95 -23.19 16.72
N GLN A 102 -60.83 -22.52 17.46
CA GLN A 102 -60.49 -21.48 18.44
C GLN A 102 -61.03 -21.84 19.82
N VAL A 103 -60.19 -21.86 20.86
CA VAL A 103 -60.64 -21.64 22.25
C VAL A 103 -59.57 -20.95 23.10
N GLN A 104 -60.01 -20.08 24.00
CA GLN A 104 -59.25 -19.47 25.12
C GLN A 104 -60.06 -19.74 26.42
N PRO A 105 -59.69 -19.26 27.62
CA PRO A 105 -58.39 -18.82 28.14
C PRO A 105 -57.96 -19.67 29.37
N VAL A 106 -56.81 -19.38 30.00
CA VAL A 106 -56.50 -19.84 31.37
C VAL A 106 -55.87 -18.73 32.21
N ASP A 107 -56.56 -18.42 33.30
CA ASP A 107 -56.24 -17.76 34.58
C ASP A 107 -55.21 -16.62 34.76
N GLN A 108 -55.54 -15.81 35.76
CA GLN A 108 -54.78 -14.68 36.29
C GLN A 108 -53.97 -15.11 37.51
N GLN A 109 -52.72 -14.64 37.65
CA GLN A 109 -52.09 -14.50 38.96
C GLN A 109 -51.34 -13.17 39.06
N GLU A 110 -51.79 -12.33 39.99
CA GLU A 110 -51.13 -11.09 40.39
C GLU A 110 -49.98 -11.37 41.35
N ALA A 111 -48.80 -10.77 41.12
CA ALA A 111 -47.86 -10.44 42.20
C ALA A 111 -46.85 -9.36 41.78
N GLN A 112 -46.72 -8.32 42.60
CA GLN A 112 -45.44 -7.68 42.99
C GLN A 112 -44.49 -7.31 41.82
N SER A 113 -44.51 -6.09 41.28
CA SER A 113 -44.24 -4.83 41.98
C SER A 113 -43.02 -4.87 42.91
N THR A 114 -41.88 -5.36 42.41
CA THR A 114 -40.55 -4.93 42.88
C THR A 114 -40.05 -3.77 42.01
N GLN A 115 -40.07 -2.56 42.57
CA GLN A 115 -39.49 -1.38 41.94
C GLN A 115 -37.96 -1.56 41.91
N GLN A 116 -37.40 -1.88 40.74
CA GLN A 116 -35.94 -1.89 40.58
C GLN A 116 -35.43 -0.45 40.72
N THR A 117 -34.64 -0.22 41.75
CA THR A 117 -33.99 1.06 42.04
C THR A 117 -33.27 1.56 40.79
N VAL A 118 -33.58 2.79 40.37
CA VAL A 118 -32.72 3.53 39.44
C VAL A 118 -31.39 3.81 40.14
N GLU A 119 -30.45 2.89 40.01
CA GLU A 119 -29.05 3.14 40.34
C GLU A 119 -28.51 4.19 39.36
N GLN A 120 -28.72 5.46 39.74
CA GLN A 120 -27.98 6.59 39.21
C GLN A 120 -26.51 6.41 39.56
N THR A 121 -25.84 5.57 38.78
CA THR A 121 -24.39 5.65 38.63
C THR A 121 -24.10 7.05 38.13
N ASN A 122 -23.63 7.90 39.04
CA ASN A 122 -23.08 9.21 38.72
C ASN A 122 -21.82 8.98 37.88
N GLN A 123 -22.00 8.72 36.59
CA GLN A 123 -20.96 8.93 35.60
C GLN A 123 -20.53 10.39 35.77
N PRO A 124 -19.24 10.66 36.04
CA PRO A 124 -18.72 12.01 35.89
C PRO A 124 -19.11 12.51 34.49
N PRO A 125 -19.56 13.78 34.34
CA PRO A 125 -19.94 14.29 33.03
C PRO A 125 -18.80 14.02 32.06
N ALA A 126 -19.15 13.45 30.89
CA ALA A 126 -18.19 12.93 29.93
C ALA A 126 -17.00 13.89 29.80
N GLN A 127 -15.80 13.39 30.11
CA GLN A 127 -14.59 14.20 30.07
C GLN A 127 -14.56 14.85 28.68
N GLN A 128 -14.50 16.18 28.65
CA GLN A 128 -14.51 16.91 27.38
C GLN A 128 -13.23 16.55 26.65
N GLU A 129 -13.31 15.56 25.77
CA GLU A 129 -12.17 15.01 25.04
C GLU A 129 -11.55 16.16 24.24
N THR A 130 -10.41 16.63 24.72
CA THR A 130 -9.63 17.67 24.04
C THR A 130 -9.17 17.08 22.72
N ALA A 131 -9.90 17.40 21.65
CA ALA A 131 -9.74 16.83 20.32
C ALA A 131 -8.28 16.89 19.90
N SER A 132 -7.59 15.75 20.06
CA SER A 132 -6.14 15.67 20.00
C SER A 132 -5.71 15.85 18.56
N LYS A 133 -4.87 16.84 18.29
CA LYS A 133 -4.53 17.17 16.90
C LYS A 133 -3.52 16.16 16.39
N TYR A 134 -3.97 15.30 15.48
CA TYR A 134 -3.13 14.29 14.85
C TYR A 134 -2.32 14.89 13.70
N TYR A 135 -1.10 14.41 13.52
CA TYR A 135 -0.22 14.81 12.43
C TYR A 135 0.64 13.64 11.95
N ILE A 136 1.01 13.68 10.69
CA ILE A 136 2.08 12.85 10.12
C ILE A 136 3.40 13.63 10.20
N LEU A 137 4.39 13.08 10.90
CA LEU A 137 5.79 13.51 10.86
C LEU A 137 6.56 12.61 9.89
N PHE A 138 7.14 13.18 8.85
CA PHE A 138 7.98 12.43 7.90
C PHE A 138 9.36 12.16 8.50
N ILE A 139 9.72 10.87 8.64
CA ILE A 139 11.00 10.44 9.22
C ILE A 139 12.05 10.22 8.12
N ALA A 140 11.65 9.54 7.05
CA ALA A 140 12.45 9.33 5.85
C ALA A 140 11.54 9.25 4.62
N THR A 141 11.99 9.78 3.49
CA THR A 141 11.40 9.60 2.15
C THR A 141 12.40 10.07 1.09
N PRO A 142 12.37 9.51 -0.15
CA PRO A 142 13.14 10.05 -1.28
C PRO A 142 12.80 11.51 -1.62
N ALA A 143 11.59 11.95 -1.27
CA ALA A 143 11.14 13.33 -1.38
C ALA A 143 11.79 14.22 -0.30
N THR A 144 13.09 14.49 -0.42
CA THR A 144 13.93 15.03 0.67
C THR A 144 13.41 16.30 1.34
N ALA A 145 12.69 17.17 0.61
CA ALA A 145 12.05 18.37 1.12
C ALA A 145 10.95 18.10 2.18
N LEU A 146 10.38 16.89 2.21
CA LEU A 146 9.40 16.48 3.23
C LEU A 146 10.05 15.96 4.52
N ASN A 147 11.33 15.59 4.53
CA ASN A 147 11.94 14.98 5.72
C ASN A 147 11.92 15.95 6.92
N LYS A 148 11.44 15.47 8.06
CA LYS A 148 11.13 16.24 9.28
C LYS A 148 9.99 17.25 9.16
N SER A 149 9.28 17.31 8.03
CA SER A 149 8.04 18.08 7.92
C SER A 149 6.90 17.40 8.70
N LYS A 150 5.97 18.21 9.19
CA LYS A 150 4.80 17.80 9.98
C LYS A 150 3.54 18.26 9.25
N VAL A 151 2.68 17.33 8.86
CA VAL A 151 1.45 17.55 8.08
C VAL A 151 0.24 17.22 8.96
N PRO A 152 -0.75 18.11 9.11
CA PRO A 152 -1.94 17.83 9.93
C PRO A 152 -2.81 16.74 9.31
N LEU A 153 -3.44 15.95 10.18
CA LEU A 153 -4.52 15.04 9.83
C LEU A 153 -5.84 15.68 10.27
N ASP A 154 -6.44 16.44 9.35
CA ASP A 154 -7.64 17.24 9.61
C ASP A 154 -8.92 16.41 9.39
N PHE A 155 -9.34 15.71 10.45
CA PHE A 155 -10.53 14.87 10.45
C PHE A 155 -11.85 15.66 10.60
N ASP A 156 -11.79 16.96 10.94
CA ASP A 156 -12.96 17.85 10.92
C ASP A 156 -13.40 18.14 9.46
N ILE A 157 -12.46 18.06 8.51
CA ILE A 157 -12.70 18.20 7.06
C ILE A 157 -12.86 16.83 6.37
N PHE A 158 -12.11 15.81 6.80
CA PHE A 158 -12.07 14.50 6.13
C PHE A 158 -12.17 13.30 7.09
N GLU A 159 -13.30 12.59 7.13
CA GLU A 159 -13.42 11.32 7.86
C GLU A 159 -12.35 10.28 7.47
N ASN A 160 -11.91 10.32 6.21
CA ASN A 160 -10.97 9.40 5.58
C ASN A 160 -9.90 10.19 4.81
N ILE A 161 -8.67 10.18 5.33
CA ILE A 161 -7.51 10.88 4.74
C ILE A 161 -6.75 9.91 3.84
N SER A 162 -6.78 10.16 2.53
CA SER A 162 -6.08 9.38 1.52
C SER A 162 -4.59 9.73 1.43
N ILE A 163 -3.75 8.71 1.24
CA ILE A 163 -2.29 8.82 1.13
C ILE A 163 -1.82 8.10 -0.12
N GLY A 164 -0.96 8.75 -0.93
CA GLY A 164 -0.36 8.15 -2.11
C GLY A 164 0.45 9.14 -2.96
N ARG A 165 1.05 8.67 -4.07
CA ARG A 165 1.84 9.55 -4.96
C ARG A 165 1.04 10.35 -5.98
N SER A 166 -0.26 10.09 -6.10
CA SER A 166 -1.13 10.88 -6.99
C SER A 166 -1.47 12.23 -6.35
N PRO A 167 -1.55 13.34 -7.09
CA PRO A 167 -2.07 14.61 -6.57
C PRO A 167 -3.57 14.54 -6.18
N GLU A 168 -4.25 13.43 -6.46
CA GLU A 168 -5.62 13.12 -6.06
C GLU A 168 -5.79 12.74 -4.57
N ASN A 169 -4.69 12.60 -3.81
CA ASN A 169 -4.73 12.25 -2.39
C ASN A 169 -4.70 13.51 -1.51
N VAL A 170 -5.32 13.44 -0.32
CA VAL A 170 -5.23 14.50 0.69
C VAL A 170 -3.78 14.70 1.14
N ILE A 171 -3.02 13.61 1.28
CA ILE A 171 -1.58 13.64 1.56
C ILE A 171 -0.80 13.03 0.40
N VAL A 172 -0.17 13.91 -0.39
CA VAL A 172 0.62 13.56 -1.56
C VAL A 172 2.07 13.26 -1.16
N ILE A 173 2.53 12.04 -1.43
CA ILE A 173 3.92 11.60 -1.18
C ILE A 173 4.59 11.33 -2.53
N PRO A 174 5.44 12.22 -3.07
CA PRO A 174 6.03 12.08 -4.40
C PRO A 174 7.22 11.09 -4.42
N ASP A 175 6.93 9.84 -4.03
CA ASP A 175 7.83 8.70 -4.01
C ASP A 175 7.38 7.69 -5.10
N PRO A 176 8.24 7.31 -6.08
CA PRO A 176 7.90 6.34 -7.12
C PRO A 176 7.45 4.95 -6.62
N GLU A 177 7.86 4.54 -5.42
CA GLU A 177 7.50 3.24 -4.83
C GLU A 177 6.17 3.27 -4.08
N VAL A 178 5.69 4.46 -3.69
CA VAL A 178 4.38 4.65 -3.08
C VAL A 178 3.33 4.64 -4.20
N SER A 179 2.44 3.64 -4.23
CA SER A 179 1.31 3.57 -5.18
C SER A 179 0.48 4.86 -5.28
N ARG A 180 -0.18 5.06 -6.44
CA ARG A 180 -0.94 6.29 -6.77
C ARG A 180 -1.97 6.65 -5.70
N ARG A 181 -2.78 5.69 -5.28
CA ARG A 181 -3.42 5.62 -3.96
C ARG A 181 -2.73 4.45 -3.24
N HIS A 182 -2.36 4.61 -1.98
CA HIS A 182 -1.54 3.64 -1.25
C HIS A 182 -2.22 3.17 0.04
N ALA A 183 -2.68 4.11 0.85
CA ALA A 183 -3.37 3.83 2.11
C ALA A 183 -4.48 4.88 2.37
N ILE A 184 -5.38 4.57 3.29
CA ILE A 184 -6.25 5.54 3.96
C ILE A 184 -5.97 5.48 5.46
N ILE A 185 -5.98 6.65 6.11
CA ILE A 185 -6.14 6.76 7.57
C ILE A 185 -7.54 7.28 7.85
N SER A 186 -8.27 6.65 8.77
CA SER A 186 -9.61 7.08 9.20
C SER A 186 -9.67 7.26 10.73
N LEU A 187 -10.62 8.09 11.20
CA LEU A 187 -10.89 8.32 12.61
C LEU A 187 -12.30 7.81 12.94
N GLU A 188 -12.40 6.74 13.72
CA GLU A 188 -13.68 6.09 14.07
C GLU A 188 -13.76 5.82 15.57
N GLY A 189 -14.80 6.34 16.23
CA GLY A 189 -14.99 6.14 17.68
C GLY A 189 -13.82 6.62 18.54
N GLY A 190 -13.17 7.73 18.15
CA GLY A 190 -11.98 8.28 18.81
C GLY A 190 -10.67 7.51 18.54
N LYS A 191 -10.70 6.46 17.70
CA LYS A 191 -9.54 5.64 17.35
C LYS A 191 -9.11 5.86 15.91
N LEU A 192 -7.80 5.94 15.68
CA LEU A 192 -7.24 5.99 14.34
C LEU A 192 -7.01 4.59 13.78
N TYR A 193 -7.32 4.43 12.51
CA TYR A 193 -7.08 3.21 11.75
C TYR A 193 -6.29 3.50 10.49
N ILE A 194 -5.49 2.53 10.02
CA ILE A 194 -4.89 2.53 8.69
C ILE A 194 -5.29 1.27 7.92
N GLU A 195 -5.51 1.44 6.62
CA GLU A 195 -5.79 0.35 5.69
C GLU A 195 -4.95 0.53 4.41
N ASP A 196 -4.34 -0.56 3.94
CA ASP A 196 -3.59 -0.60 2.68
C ASP A 196 -4.54 -0.84 1.50
N LEU A 197 -4.45 -0.01 0.46
CA LEU A 197 -5.35 -0.05 -0.70
C LEU A 197 -4.85 -0.99 -1.82
N ASN A 198 -4.34 -2.16 -1.44
CA ASN A 198 -3.62 -3.10 -2.32
C ASN A 198 -2.43 -2.43 -3.02
N SER A 199 -1.58 -1.77 -2.23
CA SER A 199 -0.40 -1.07 -2.73
C SER A 199 0.67 -2.06 -3.22
N THR A 200 1.44 -1.64 -4.22
CA THR A 200 2.37 -2.51 -4.96
C THR A 200 3.54 -3.00 -4.11
N ASN A 201 3.95 -2.20 -3.12
CA ASN A 201 5.08 -2.47 -2.23
C ASN A 201 4.67 -2.64 -0.76
N GLY A 202 3.37 -2.51 -0.43
CA GLY A 202 2.81 -2.68 0.91
C GLY A 202 2.98 -1.49 1.87
N THR A 203 1.97 -1.33 2.74
CA THR A 203 2.03 -0.56 3.99
C THR A 203 2.45 -1.47 5.14
N TYR A 204 3.29 -0.98 6.06
CA TYR A 204 3.76 -1.73 7.22
C TYR A 204 3.75 -0.88 8.50
N ILE A 205 3.53 -1.51 9.66
CA ILE A 205 3.61 -0.88 10.98
C ILE A 205 4.78 -1.48 11.76
N TYR A 206 5.55 -0.65 12.46
CA TYR A 206 6.65 -1.09 13.33
C TYR A 206 6.14 -1.57 14.70
N ASP A 207 6.53 -2.78 15.11
CA ASP A 207 6.11 -3.39 16.41
C ASP A 207 7.11 -3.15 17.57
N GLY A 208 8.16 -2.35 17.35
CA GLY A 208 9.28 -2.19 18.27
C GLY A 208 10.51 -3.04 17.91
N LYS A 209 10.39 -3.98 16.96
CA LYS A 209 11.47 -4.85 16.47
C LYS A 209 11.54 -4.87 14.94
N ILE A 210 10.41 -5.06 14.25
CA ILE A 210 10.31 -5.21 12.80
C ILE A 210 9.08 -4.48 12.23
N PHE A 211 9.07 -4.28 10.91
CA PHE A 211 7.92 -3.77 10.17
C PHE A 211 7.02 -4.93 9.71
N ASN A 212 5.84 -5.04 10.31
CA ASN A 212 4.84 -6.05 9.95
C ASN A 212 3.85 -5.49 8.90
N PRO A 213 3.45 -6.26 7.88
CA PRO A 213 2.55 -5.79 6.83
C PRO A 213 1.14 -5.54 7.37
N VAL A 214 0.53 -4.43 6.96
CA VAL A 214 -0.89 -4.13 7.21
C VAL A 214 -1.76 -5.12 6.42
N LYS A 215 -2.82 -5.64 7.06
CA LYS A 215 -3.76 -6.59 6.48
C LYS A 215 -5.18 -6.19 6.83
N GLY A 216 -5.90 -5.63 5.85
CA GLY A 216 -7.15 -4.92 6.12
C GLY A 216 -6.90 -3.71 7.02
N LYS A 217 -7.85 -3.43 7.91
CA LYS A 217 -7.87 -2.26 8.78
C LYS A 217 -7.20 -2.54 10.14
N ILE A 218 -6.20 -1.75 10.52
CA ILE A 218 -5.44 -1.90 11.78
C ILE A 218 -5.46 -0.59 12.58
N GLU A 219 -5.70 -0.68 13.89
CA GLU A 219 -5.65 0.46 14.81
C GLU A 219 -4.21 0.99 14.98
N ILE A 220 -4.03 2.31 14.90
CA ILE A 220 -2.75 3.01 15.09
C ILE A 220 -2.86 4.09 16.16
N GLN A 221 -1.74 4.40 16.81
CA GLN A 221 -1.71 5.25 18.01
C GLN A 221 -0.61 6.30 17.93
N ALA A 222 -0.67 7.30 18.82
CA ALA A 222 0.36 8.32 18.93
C ALA A 222 1.76 7.68 19.11
N GLY A 223 2.68 8.04 18.22
CA GLY A 223 4.03 7.49 18.17
C GLY A 223 4.25 6.32 17.21
N SER A 224 3.19 5.70 16.66
CA SER A 224 3.30 4.60 15.68
C SER A 224 4.15 5.00 14.47
N LEU A 225 5.12 4.13 14.11
CA LEU A 225 5.92 4.26 12.91
C LEU A 225 5.32 3.40 11.79
N ILE A 226 5.07 4.02 10.64
CA ILE A 226 4.44 3.40 9.47
C ILE A 226 5.39 3.55 8.29
N LYS A 227 5.62 2.47 7.53
CA LYS A 227 6.38 2.48 6.27
C LYS A 227 5.40 2.31 5.11
N LEU A 228 5.55 3.15 4.09
CA LEU A 228 4.75 3.16 2.85
C LEU A 228 5.69 2.81 1.70
N GLY A 229 5.52 1.62 1.11
CA GLY A 229 6.47 1.07 0.15
C GLY A 229 7.82 0.73 0.80
N ASN A 230 8.94 0.98 0.12
CA ASN A 230 10.26 0.60 0.63
C ASN A 230 11.00 1.76 1.30
N ASN A 231 10.99 2.96 0.71
CA ASN A 231 11.82 4.09 1.16
C ASN A 231 11.11 5.20 1.95
N THR A 232 9.78 5.23 2.05
CA THR A 232 9.06 6.23 2.86
C THR A 232 8.67 5.68 4.23
N ILE A 233 9.12 6.34 5.31
CA ILE A 233 8.75 6.09 6.72
C ILE A 233 8.19 7.37 7.33
N ILE A 234 7.04 7.24 7.96
CA ILE A 234 6.34 8.30 8.69
C ILE A 234 6.09 7.90 10.15
N ARG A 235 5.82 8.89 11.00
CA ARG A 235 5.38 8.70 12.38
C ARG A 235 4.10 9.47 12.65
N LEU A 236 3.10 8.82 13.24
CA LEU A 236 1.93 9.48 13.79
C LEU A 236 2.31 10.22 15.08
N VAL A 237 1.95 11.50 15.21
CA VAL A 237 2.17 12.31 16.42
C VAL A 237 0.92 13.11 16.78
N THR A 238 0.81 13.52 18.05
CA THR A 238 -0.29 14.31 18.60
C THR A 238 0.21 15.61 19.23
N GLU A 239 -0.67 16.62 19.29
CA GLU A 239 -0.60 17.80 20.17
C GLU A 239 -1.94 17.98 20.91
#